data_AF-A0A955B7S6-F1
#
_entry.id   AF-A0A955B7S6-F1
#
_cell.length_a   1.000
_cell.length_b   1.000
_cell.length_c   1.000
_cell.angle_alpha   90.00
_cell.angle_beta   90.00
_cell.angle_gamma   90.00
#
_symmetry.space_group_name_H-M   'P 1'
#
loop_
_entity.id
_entity.type
_entity.pdbx_description
1 polymer ?
#
loop_
_entity_poly.entity_id
_entity_poly.type
_entity_poly.pdbx_seq_one_letter_code
_entity_poly.pdbx_strand_id
1 'polypeptide(L)' 'MNVILASPRGFCAGVNMAIESLDLAIQAFGTPVYVYHEIVHNK' A
#
# COMPACT_ATOMS: atom_id res chain seq x y z
N MET A 1 26.75 18.75 -3.33
CA MET A 1 25.67 18.61 -2.33
C MET A 1 25.48 17.12 -2.11
N ASN A 2 25.63 16.64 -0.87
CA ASN A 2 25.50 15.22 -0.57
C ASN A 2 24.14 14.98 0.09
N VAL A 3 23.33 14.10 -0.51
CA VAL A 3 22.03 13.67 0.04
C VAL A 3 22.22 12.30 0.68
N ILE A 4 21.82 12.15 1.94
CA ILE A 4 21.90 10.90 2.69
C ILE A 4 20.48 10.41 2.95
N LEU A 5 20.22 9.14 2.65
CA LEU A 5 18.91 8.51 2.86
C LEU A 5 18.97 7.55 4.04
N ALA A 6 18.03 7.68 4.96
CA ALA A 6 17.91 6.78 6.11
C ALA A 6 17.59 5.33 5.69
N SER A 7 17.96 4.38 6.54
CA SER A 7 17.62 2.97 6.40
C SER A 7 17.29 2.36 7.78
N PRO A 8 16.16 1.61 7.92
CA PRO A 8 15.15 1.36 6.90
C PRO A 8 14.29 2.59 6.60
N ARG A 9 13.71 2.66 5.41
CA ARG A 9 12.76 3.71 5.00
C ARG A 9 11.71 3.13 4.07
N GLY A 10 10.51 3.72 4.05
CA GLY A 10 9.41 3.28 3.19
C GLY A 10 8.43 2.37 3.93
N PHE A 11 7.91 1.37 3.23
CA PHE A 11 6.81 0.54 3.68
C PHE A 11 7.25 -0.56 4.64
N CYS A 12 6.42 -0.79 5.67
CA CYS A 12 6.52 -1.97 6.50
C CYS A 12 5.74 -3.13 5.88
N ALA A 13 5.91 -4.33 6.43
CA ALA A 13 5.21 -5.54 5.95
C ALA A 13 3.69 -5.37 5.91
N GLY A 14 3.10 -4.67 6.88
CA GLY A 14 1.65 -4.45 6.95
C GLY A 14 1.13 -3.54 5.82
N VAL A 15 1.88 -2.50 5.46
CA VAL A 15 1.53 -1.60 4.35
C VAL A 15 1.58 -2.35 3.01
N ASN A 16 2.65 -3.12 2.78
CA ASN A 16 2.75 -3.93 1.56
C ASN A 16 1.60 -4.93 1.44
N MET A 17 1.33 -5.69 2.51
CA MET A 17 0.26 -6.68 2.55
C MET A 17 -1.12 -6.04 2.28
N ALA A 18 -1.39 -4.86 2.85
CA ALA A 18 -2.66 -4.19 2.65
C ALA A 18 -2.88 -3.80 1.18
N ILE A 19 -1.85 -3.22 0.54
CA ILE A 19 -1.89 -2.83 -0.88
C ILE A 19 -2.04 -4.07 -1.77
N GLU A 20 -1.23 -5.10 -1.55
CA GLU A 20 -1.29 -6.35 -2.32
C GLU A 20 -2.65 -7.06 -2.18
N SER A 21 -3.25 -7.05 -1.00
CA SER A 21 -4.58 -7.64 -0.79
C SER A 21 -5.67 -6.94 -1.60
N LEU A 22 -5.59 -5.62 -1.74
CA LEU A 22 -6.52 -4.85 -2.56
C LEU A 22 -6.33 -5.18 -4.05
N ASP A 23 -5.09 -5.28 -4.52
CA ASP A 23 -4.78 -5.65 -5.91
C ASP A 23 -5.32 -7.06 -6.23
N LEU A 24 -5.10 -8.02 -5.33
CA LEU A 24 -5.64 -9.38 -5.48
C LEU A 24 -7.16 -9.40 -5.48
N ALA A 25 -7.82 -8.58 -4.64
CA ALA A 25 -9.28 -8.48 -4.61
C ALA A 25 -9.82 -7.92 -5.93
N ILE A 26 -9.20 -6.88 -6.49
CA ILE A 26 -9.59 -6.32 -7.79
C ILE A 26 -9.40 -7.35 -8.90
N GLN A 27 -8.30 -8.10 -8.89
CA GLN A 27 -8.06 -9.15 -9.90
C GLN A 27 -9.07 -10.29 -9.81
N ALA A 28 -9.43 -10.72 -8.59
CA ALA A 28 -10.34 -11.83 -8.38
C ALA A 28 -11.81 -11.48 -8.62
N PHE A 29 -12.24 -10.27 -8.25
CA PHE A 29 -13.65 -9.89 -8.21
C PHE A 29 -14.04 -8.80 -9.21
N GLY A 30 -13.07 -8.16 -9.88
CA GLY A 30 -13.31 -6.99 -10.71
C GLY A 30 -13.73 -5.77 -9.89
N THR A 31 -14.13 -4.70 -10.57
CA THR A 31 -14.55 -3.43 -9.95
C THR A 31 -16.08 -3.30 -9.93
N PRO A 32 -16.69 -2.63 -8.92
CA PRO A 32 -16.04 -1.89 -7.83
C PRO A 32 -15.69 -2.74 -6.60
N VAL A 33 -14.51 -2.50 -6.03
CA VAL A 33 -14.11 -2.97 -4.69
C VAL A 33 -14.15 -1.79 -3.73
N TYR A 34 -14.84 -1.94 -2.60
CA TYR A 34 -14.96 -0.89 -1.58
C TYR A 34 -13.98 -1.14 -0.44
N VAL A 35 -13.29 -0.08 -0.01
CA VAL A 35 -12.42 -0.10 1.16
C VAL A 35 -13.02 0.79 2.25
N TYR A 36 -13.04 0.30 3.48
CA TYR A 36 -13.48 1.09 4.63
C TYR A 36 -12.34 1.99 5.08
N HIS A 37 -12.52 3.31 4.91
CA HIS A 37 -11.48 4.35 5.05
C HIS A 37 -10.32 4.22 4.06
N GLU A 38 -9.30 5.07 4.22
CA GLU A 38 -8.05 4.97 3.47
C GLU A 38 -7.31 3.68 3.87
N ILE A 39 -6.95 2.84 2.89
CA ILE A 39 -6.23 1.58 3.15
C ILE A 39 -4.86 1.82 3.80
N VAL A 40 -4.22 2.91 3.41
CA VAL A 40 -3.00 3.49 3.99
C VAL A 40 -3.13 5.00 3.91
N HIS A 41 -2.63 5.73 4.90
CA HIS A 41 -2.66 7.20 4.91
C HIS A 41 -1.58 7.79 4.00
N ASN A 42 -1.74 7.60 2.69
CA ASN A 42 -0.85 8.14 1.66
C ASN A 42 -1.69 8.67 0.49
N LYS A 43 -1.50 9.96 0.16
CA LYS A 43 -2.19 10.65 -0.94
C LYS A 43 -1.60 10.32 -2.31
#